data_AF-W7BMY5-F1
#
_entry.id   AF-W7BMY5-F1
#
_cell.length_a   1.000
_cell.length_b   1.000
_cell.length_c   1.000
_cell.angle_alpha   90.00
_cell.angle_beta   90.00
_cell.angle_gamma   90.00
#
_symmetry.space_group_name_H-M   'P 1'
#
loop_
_entity.id
_entity.type
_entity.pdbx_description
1 polymer ?
#
loop_
_entity_poly.entity_id
_entity_poly.type
_entity_poly.pdbx_seq_one_letter_code
_entity_poly.pdbx_strand_id
1 'polypeptide(L)'
;MILVGKNNKQNDYLTNKLARNQELWFHVKDLPGSHVVIQSTEPDETSIQEAAMIAAYYSKARLSGSVPVDATLVKNVKKPNGSKPGYVIYDNQTTYFTTPDEDTVLKLREA
;
A
#
# COMPACT_ATOMS: atom_id res chain seq x y z
N MET A 1 0.98 -3.30 -12.89
CA MET A 1 -0.05 -4.04 -12.13
C MET A 1 0.02 -3.62 -10.66
N ILE A 2 -1.12 -3.37 -10.02
CA ILE A 2 -1.22 -3.00 -8.60
C ILE A 2 -1.85 -4.17 -7.84
N LEU A 3 -1.22 -4.58 -6.73
CA LEU A 3 -1.68 -5.67 -5.87
C LEU A 3 -2.10 -5.15 -4.50
N VAL A 4 -3.16 -5.73 -3.93
CA VAL A 4 -3.74 -5.32 -2.65
C VAL A 4 -3.97 -6.54 -1.76
N GLY A 5 -3.43 -6.51 -0.54
CA GLY A 5 -3.77 -7.50 0.47
C GLY A 5 -5.12 -7.21 1.12
N LYS A 6 -6.07 -8.14 1.08
CA LYS A 6 -7.43 -7.94 1.64
C LYS A 6 -7.57 -8.32 3.11
N ASN A 7 -6.50 -8.87 3.71
CA ASN A 7 -6.42 -9.23 5.12
C ASN A 7 -4.96 -9.37 5.55
N ASN A 8 -4.73 -9.52 6.86
CA ASN A 8 -3.39 -9.59 7.44
C ASN A 8 -2.52 -10.73 6.90
N LYS A 9 -3.09 -11.89 6.57
CA LYS A 9 -2.32 -13.01 5.99
C LYS A 9 -1.89 -12.69 4.55
N GLN A 10 -2.77 -12.06 3.78
CA GLN A 10 -2.44 -11.61 2.43
C GLN A 10 -1.46 -10.45 2.43
N ASN A 11 -1.59 -9.49 3.35
CA ASN A 11 -0.60 -8.42 3.54
C ASN A 11 0.79 -9.01 3.81
N ASP A 12 0.87 -10.00 4.70
CA ASP A 12 2.11 -10.68 5.04
C ASP A 12 2.75 -11.36 3.82
N TYR A 13 1.95 -12.12 3.07
CA TYR A 13 2.39 -12.79 1.86
C TYR A 13 2.80 -11.81 0.75
N LEU A 14 1.98 -10.78 0.51
CA LEU A 14 2.21 -9.77 -0.51
C LEU A 14 3.56 -9.09 -0.27
N THR A 15 3.78 -8.57 0.93
CA THR A 15 4.97 -7.76 1.24
C THR A 15 6.23 -8.61 1.42
N ASN A 16 6.14 -9.74 2.12
CA ASN A 16 7.35 -10.47 2.53
C ASN A 16 7.70 -11.67 1.64
N LYS A 17 6.82 -12.05 0.69
CA LYS A 17 7.02 -13.25 -0.15
C LYS A 17 6.84 -12.98 -1.64
N LEU A 18 5.80 -12.21 -2.03
CA LEU A 18 5.47 -12.01 -3.43
C LEU A 18 6.19 -10.81 -4.05
N ALA A 19 6.18 -9.68 -3.35
CA ALA A 19 6.75 -8.43 -3.84
C ALA A 19 8.28 -8.49 -3.91
N ARG A 20 8.85 -7.78 -4.88
CA ARG A 20 10.29 -7.70 -5.10
C ARG A 20 10.87 -6.47 -4.41
N ASN A 21 12.13 -6.55 -4.00
CA ASN A 21 12.84 -5.51 -3.26
C ASN A 21 12.82 -4.10 -3.88
N GLN A 22 12.69 -4.00 -5.21
CA GLN A 22 12.70 -2.74 -5.97
C GLN A 22 11.29 -2.24 -6.34
N GLU A 23 10.25 -2.91 -5.87
CA GLU A 23 8.86 -2.48 -6.06
C GLU A 23 8.45 -1.52 -4.94
N LEU A 24 7.52 -0.62 -5.24
CA LEU A 24 6.96 0.30 -4.24
C LEU A 24 5.85 -0.38 -3.45
N TRP A 25 5.95 -0.26 -2.13
CA TRP A 25 4.94 -0.65 -1.15
C TRP A 25 4.28 0.60 -0.57
N PHE A 26 2.97 0.53 -0.34
CA PHE A 26 2.14 1.61 0.17
C PHE A 26 1.27 1.14 1.34
N HIS A 27 1.06 2.03 2.30
CA HIS A 27 0.15 1.82 3.42
C HIS A 27 -0.29 3.17 4.01
N VAL A 28 -1.51 3.23 4.54
CA VAL A 28 -2.00 4.44 5.23
C VAL A 28 -1.09 4.75 6.42
N LYS A 29 -0.77 6.03 6.63
CA LYS A 29 0.09 6.44 7.74
C LYS A 29 -0.65 6.33 9.07
N ASP A 30 0.00 5.73 10.07
CA ASP A 30 -0.43 5.63 11.48
C ASP A 30 -1.83 5.01 11.73
N LEU A 31 -2.43 4.38 10.72
CA LEU A 31 -3.75 3.78 10.78
C LEU A 31 -3.75 2.34 10.24
N PRO A 32 -4.70 1.49 10.65
CA PRO A 32 -4.83 0.17 10.05
C PRO A 32 -5.31 0.26 8.59
N GLY A 33 -4.63 -0.46 7.69
CA GLY A 33 -5.02 -0.57 6.29
C GLY A 33 -4.43 -1.77 5.55
N SER A 34 -4.80 -1.89 4.29
CA SER A 34 -4.24 -2.88 3.37
C SER A 34 -2.82 -2.52 2.96
N HIS A 35 -2.00 -3.55 2.73
CA HIS A 35 -0.73 -3.37 2.02
C HIS A 35 -1.01 -3.31 0.53
N VAL A 36 -0.45 -2.32 -0.16
CA VAL A 36 -0.56 -2.17 -1.61
C VAL A 36 0.84 -2.17 -2.22
N VAL A 37 1.02 -2.83 -3.36
CA VAL A 37 2.32 -2.90 -4.07
C VAL A 37 2.10 -2.65 -5.55
N ILE A 38 2.95 -1.82 -6.15
CA ILE A 38 3.04 -1.71 -7.61
C ILE A 38 4.12 -2.66 -8.11
N GLN A 39 3.75 -3.65 -8.92
CA GLN A 39 4.71 -4.56 -9.55
C GLN A 39 5.37 -3.93 -10.77
N SER A 40 6.19 -2.91 -10.52
CA SER A 40 7.07 -2.22 -11.46
C SER A 40 8.27 -1.66 -10.70
N THR A 41 9.44 -1.63 -11.35
CA THR A 41 10.63 -0.94 -10.82
C THR A 41 10.65 0.54 -11.13
N GLU A 42 9.89 0.97 -12.15
CA GLU A 42 9.79 2.35 -12.61
C GLU A 42 8.31 2.69 -12.85
N PRO A 43 7.49 2.80 -11.79
CA PRO A 43 6.10 3.21 -11.95
C PRO A 43 6.01 4.69 -12.32
N ASP A 44 5.06 5.02 -13.20
CA ASP A 44 4.73 6.42 -13.50
C ASP A 44 3.98 7.08 -12.35
N GLU A 45 3.88 8.42 -12.40
CA GLU A 45 3.20 9.20 -11.36
C GLU A 45 1.73 8.81 -11.20
N THR A 46 1.06 8.44 -12.30
CA THR A 46 -0.34 7.99 -12.29
C THR A 46 -0.50 6.72 -11.47
N SER A 47 0.33 5.69 -11.73
CA SER A 47 0.31 4.44 -10.97
C SER A 47 0.57 4.64 -9.48
N ILE A 48 1.47 5.58 -9.13
CA ILE A 48 1.78 5.95 -7.74
C ILE A 48 0.55 6.57 -7.07
N GLN A 49 -0.12 7.51 -7.74
CA GLN A 49 -1.34 8.15 -7.22
C GLN A 49 -2.48 7.15 -7.05
N GLU A 50 -2.68 6.26 -8.03
CA GLU A 50 -3.69 5.20 -7.96
C GLU A 50 -3.41 4.24 -6.80
N ALA A 51 -2.18 3.77 -6.64
CA ALA A 51 -1.80 2.90 -5.53
C ALA A 51 -2.00 3.58 -4.17
N ALA A 52 -1.66 4.86 -4.05
CA ALA A 52 -1.92 5.62 -2.83
C ALA A 52 -3.41 5.74 -2.53
N MET A 53 -4.23 6.04 -3.53
CA MET A 53 -5.70 6.13 -3.38
C MET A 53 -6.30 4.79 -2.97
N ILE A 54 -5.86 3.69 -3.58
CA ILE A 54 -6.26 2.33 -3.23
C ILE A 54 -5.89 2.02 -1.77
N ALA A 55 -4.68 2.36 -1.32
CA ALA A 55 -4.24 2.16 0.05
C ALA A 55 -5.09 2.96 1.04
N ALA A 56 -5.41 4.21 0.72
CA ALA A 56 -6.29 5.05 1.54
C ALA A 56 -7.73 4.50 1.58
N TYR A 57 -8.26 4.04 0.45
CA TYR A 57 -9.61 3.46 0.35
C TYR A 57 -9.75 2.15 1.13
N TYR A 58 -8.77 1.25 1.06
CA TYR A 58 -8.75 0.00 1.84
C TYR A 58 -8.15 0.20 3.25
N SER A 59 -8.50 1.30 3.90
CA SER A 59 -8.04 1.62 5.26
C SER A 59 -9.16 2.12 6.16
N LYS A 60 -8.83 2.34 7.44
CA LYS A 60 -9.72 3.02 8.38
C LYS A 60 -9.99 4.50 8.03
N ALA A 61 -9.23 5.09 7.11
CA ALA A 61 -9.40 6.49 6.67
C ALA A 61 -10.25 6.62 5.38
N ARG A 62 -10.95 5.57 4.94
CA ARG A 62 -11.73 5.55 3.68
C ARG A 62 -12.69 6.73 3.49
N LEU A 63 -13.26 7.27 4.56
CA LEU A 63 -14.24 8.36 4.52
C LEU A 63 -13.63 9.74 4.82
N SER A 64 -12.31 9.82 4.97
CA SER A 64 -11.59 11.04 5.30
C SER A 64 -11.12 11.77 4.05
N GLY A 65 -11.10 13.10 4.10
CA GLY A 65 -10.42 13.92 3.09
C GLY A 65 -8.92 14.01 3.37
N SER A 66 -8.09 14.05 2.31
CA SER A 66 -6.63 14.23 2.41
C SER A 66 -5.94 13.27 3.38
N VAL A 67 -6.01 11.98 3.07
CA VAL A 67 -5.41 10.88 3.81
C VAL A 67 -3.91 10.78 3.52
N PRO A 68 -3.04 10.76 4.55
CA PRO A 68 -1.62 10.50 4.38
C PRO A 68 -1.37 9.02 4.13
N VAL A 69 -0.62 8.72 3.07
CA VAL A 69 -0.22 7.37 2.66
C VAL A 69 1.29 7.34 2.51
N ASP A 70 1.95 6.47 3.26
CA ASP A 70 3.39 6.26 3.14
C ASP A 70 3.68 5.29 2.01
N ALA A 71 4.69 5.61 1.20
CA ALA A 71 5.27 4.69 0.24
C ALA A 71 6.78 4.56 0.45
N THR A 72 7.29 3.35 0.30
CA THR A 72 8.73 3.06 0.33
C THR A 72 9.02 1.83 -0.51
N LEU A 73 10.29 1.54 -0.79
CA LEU A 73 10.65 0.30 -1.46
C LEU A 73 10.42 -0.90 -0.54
N VAL A 74 9.96 -2.02 -1.09
CA VAL A 74 9.71 -3.25 -0.32
C VAL A 74 10.93 -3.68 0.50
N LYS A 75 12.16 -3.46 0.00
CA LYS A 75 13.39 -3.77 0.75
C LYS A 75 13.55 -3.00 2.07
N ASN A 76 12.88 -1.86 2.21
CA ASN A 76 12.88 -1.03 3.42
C ASN A 76 11.81 -1.51 4.42
N VAL A 77 10.88 -2.36 3.98
CA VAL A 77 9.82 -2.93 4.81
C VAL A 77 10.32 -4.23 5.44
N LYS A 78 10.20 -4.35 6.76
CA LYS A 78 10.66 -5.52 7.51
C LYS A 78 9.57 -6.01 8.44
N LYS A 79 9.47 -7.33 8.56
CA LYS A 79 8.65 -8.00 9.56
C LYS A 79 9.51 -8.38 10.77
N PRO A 80 9.29 -7.78 11.96
CA PRO A 80 9.98 -8.20 13.18
C PRO A 80 9.68 -9.66 13.53
N ASN A 81 10.68 -10.38 14.02
CA ASN A 81 10.54 -11.79 14.41
C ASN A 81 9.47 -11.96 15.49
N GLY A 82 8.58 -12.94 15.31
CA GLY A 82 7.49 -13.23 16.25
C GLY A 82 6.30 -12.28 16.18
N SER A 83 6.31 -11.27 15.31
CA SER A 83 5.17 -10.36 15.14
C SER A 83 3.97 -11.02 14.43
N LYS A 84 2.77 -10.48 14.70
CA LYS A 84 1.53 -10.94 14.09
C LYS A 84 1.55 -10.74 12.56
N PRO A 85 0.86 -11.57 11.76
CA PRO A 85 0.75 -11.35 10.32
C PRO A 85 0.27 -9.93 9.98
N GLY A 86 0.86 -9.33 8.94
CA GLY A 86 0.56 -7.97 8.50
C GLY A 86 1.25 -6.87 9.32
N TYR A 87 1.88 -7.19 10.45
CA TYR A 87 2.68 -6.22 11.18
C TYR A 87 4.05 -6.04 10.52
N VAL A 88 4.38 -4.80 10.18
CA VAL A 88 5.66 -4.42 9.57
C VAL A 88 6.19 -3.14 10.19
N ILE A 89 7.50 -2.97 10.11
CA ILE A 89 8.21 -1.71 10.34
C ILE A 89 8.86 -1.30 9.03
N TYR A 90 9.01 0.00 8.79
CA TYR A 90 9.61 0.52 7.57
C TYR A 90 10.32 1.85 7.81
N ASP A 91 11.24 2.18 6.92
CA ASP A 91 11.97 3.44 6.89
C ASP A 91 12.03 4.00 5.45
N ASN A 92 12.67 5.17 5.31
CA ASN A 92 12.93 5.84 4.04
C ASN A 92 11.68 6.07 3.18
N GLN A 93 10.57 6.41 3.84
CA GLN A 93 9.28 6.61 3.19
C GLN A 93 9.10 8.03 2.64
N THR A 94 8.28 8.11 1.60
CA THR A 94 7.68 9.35 1.10
C THR A 94 6.19 9.31 1.41
N THR A 95 5.66 10.38 2.01
CA THR A 95 4.22 10.48 2.31
C THR A 95 3.50 11.22 1.18
N TYR A 96 2.48 10.58 0.64
CA TYR A 96 1.55 11.15 -0.34
C TYR A 96 0.24 11.50 0.34
N PHE A 97 -0.40 12.58 -0.10
CA PHE A 97 -1.73 12.95 0.35
C PHE A 97 -2.74 12.68 -0.75
N THR A 98 -3.79 11.93 -0.42
CA THR A 98 -4.82 11.55 -1.39
C THR A 98 -6.19 11.58 -0.76
N THR A 99 -7.24 11.83 -1.54
CA THR A 99 -8.62 11.66 -1.07
C THR A 99 -9.18 10.39 -1.70
N PRO A 100 -9.64 9.41 -0.91
CA PRO A 100 -10.24 8.20 -1.45
C PRO A 100 -11.45 8.53 -2.32
N ASP A 101 -11.47 8.01 -3.55
CA ASP A 101 -12.63 8.05 -4.43
C ASP A 101 -13.06 6.63 -4.78
N GLU A 102 -14.26 6.26 -4.33
CA GLU A 102 -14.80 4.90 -4.50
C GLU A 102 -15.03 4.55 -5.97
N ASP A 103 -15.55 5.49 -6.76
CA ASP A 103 -15.85 5.25 -8.16
C ASP A 103 -14.57 4.98 -8.97
N THR A 104 -13.52 5.74 -8.70
CA THR A 104 -12.20 5.52 -9.32
C THR A 104 -11.59 4.18 -8.90
N VAL A 105 -11.61 3.84 -7.61
CA VAL A 105 -11.05 2.56 -7.13
C VAL A 105 -11.81 1.35 -7.71
N LEU A 106 -13.13 1.45 -7.87
CA LEU A 106 -13.93 0.38 -8.45
C LEU A 106 -13.62 0.17 -9.94
N LYS A 107 -13.45 1.25 -10.72
CA LYS A 107 -13.04 1.16 -12.13
C LYS A 107 -11.67 0.50 -12.31
N LEU A 108 -10.71 0.83 -11.44
CA LEU A 108 -9.36 0.23 -11.44
C LEU A 108 -9.36 -1.27 -11.12
N ARG A 109 -10.44 -1.80 -10.52
CA ARG A 109 -10.59 -3.23 -10.25
C ARG A 109 -11.01 -4.03 -11.48
N GLU A 110 -11.64 -3.38 -12.46
CA GLU A 110 -12.22 -4.01 -13.64
C GLU A 110 -11.32 -3.92 -14.88
N ALA A 111 -10.26 -3.12 -14.82
CA ALA A 111 -9.21 -2.98 -15.83
C ALA A 111 -8.11 -4.05 -15.68
#